data_AF-A0A1E3NVU9-F1
#
_entry.id   AF-A0A1E3NVU9-F1
#
_cell.length_a   1.000
_cell.length_b   1.000
_cell.length_c   1.000
_cell.angle_alpha   90.00
_cell.angle_beta   90.00
_cell.angle_gamma   90.00
#
_symmetry.space_group_name_H-M   'P 1'
#
loop_
_entity.id
_entity.type
_entity.pdbx_description
1 polymer ?
#
loop_
_entity_poly.entity_id
_entity_poly.type
_entity_poly.pdbx_seq_one_letter_code
_entity_poly.pdbx_strand_id
1 'polypeptide(L)'
;MKLTSTSVGSFSFTFSYALLLLLTIISYVSASSVKCSSSDIVAGCSNLDFSYNSKNTNKPTANIAVTGVTWLGGNSYQVTIHFKSSATMSLSSLSELKVIGIDQTYVLYSNNMKISRITNPGEWDATFTVTASNSNGRAWMPTGYQVQFDWCSAGVTSQSECNRWKYAKSYDYNTGCNNYNNYGQSQTDSSGYYWPINCGSGNNQDTTSTTSKTTSTTSPSTTLKTTSEKTTSKPQNGDYATPYAQCGGNGFAGASICTDGYYCSSMNDYYYQCVPGTATTSASKPTTAATSTTSTQKTTSSTSTSTSKSNQNCVSAYGQCGGANYGSPSCCTDGYYCSSMNDYYYQCVPGTATSTSTSTSTTTSAKQPTTTSTSSTSTSSTTTSKPTTASATQCVSDYGQCGGVNYVGPNCC
;
A
#
# COMPACT_ATOMS: atom_id res chain seq x y z
N MET A 1 -66.89 69.99 -13.51
CA MET A 1 -65.93 71.09 -13.24
C MET A 1 -64.70 70.49 -12.59
N LYS A 2 -63.47 70.91 -12.98
CA LYS A 2 -62.15 70.50 -12.41
C LYS A 2 -61.83 68.98 -12.58
N LEU A 3 -60.64 68.54 -13.03
CA LEU A 3 -59.26 68.67 -12.48
C LEU A 3 -59.13 67.94 -11.11
N THR A 4 -58.18 67.03 -10.84
CA THR A 4 -56.84 66.67 -11.41
C THR A 4 -56.56 65.15 -11.19
N SER A 5 -55.84 64.40 -12.05
CA SER A 5 -54.36 64.18 -12.15
C SER A 5 -53.68 63.34 -11.03
N THR A 6 -52.52 62.73 -11.34
CA THR A 6 -51.62 61.88 -10.49
C THR A 6 -52.17 60.52 -9.98
N SER A 7 -51.38 59.43 -9.80
CA SER A 7 -49.93 59.18 -10.06
C SER A 7 -49.65 57.69 -10.40
N VAL A 8 -48.38 57.35 -10.68
CA VAL A 8 -47.86 56.05 -11.13
C VAL A 8 -47.79 54.96 -10.04
N GLY A 9 -47.70 53.69 -10.45
CA GLY A 9 -47.57 52.53 -9.54
C GLY A 9 -47.32 51.17 -10.22
N SER A 10 -46.34 51.09 -11.15
CA SER A 10 -46.06 49.86 -11.92
C SER A 10 -45.47 48.74 -11.04
N PHE A 11 -46.16 47.61 -10.93
CA PHE A 11 -45.62 46.41 -10.28
C PHE A 11 -44.67 45.64 -11.23
N SER A 12 -43.40 45.58 -10.86
CA SER A 12 -42.34 44.95 -11.67
C SER A 12 -42.42 43.42 -11.66
N PHE A 13 -42.60 42.80 -12.84
CA PHE A 13 -42.43 41.36 -13.05
C PHE A 13 -40.94 40.95 -13.07
N THR A 14 -40.27 40.95 -11.92
CA THR A 14 -38.86 40.53 -11.78
C THR A 14 -38.74 39.14 -11.15
N PHE A 15 -39.33 38.13 -11.80
CA PHE A 15 -39.22 36.72 -11.36
C PHE A 15 -39.07 35.72 -12.53
N SER A 16 -38.48 36.14 -13.66
CA SER A 16 -38.28 35.28 -14.84
C SER A 16 -36.97 35.57 -15.60
N TYR A 17 -35.85 35.60 -14.88
CA TYR A 17 -34.50 35.63 -15.49
C TYR A 17 -33.44 34.85 -14.72
N ALA A 18 -33.52 34.81 -13.38
CA ALA A 18 -32.59 34.03 -12.54
C ALA A 18 -32.65 32.51 -12.81
N LEU A 19 -33.80 31.99 -13.26
CA LEU A 19 -33.99 30.56 -13.52
C LEU A 19 -33.47 30.10 -14.90
N LEU A 20 -33.38 30.99 -15.90
CA LEU A 20 -32.85 30.65 -17.22
C LEU A 20 -31.31 30.76 -17.32
N LEU A 21 -30.67 31.53 -16.45
CA LEU A 21 -29.20 31.60 -16.39
C LEU A 21 -28.54 30.47 -15.58
N LEU A 22 -29.32 29.63 -14.89
CA LEU A 22 -28.82 28.42 -14.23
C LEU A 22 -28.77 27.19 -15.16
N LEU A 23 -29.25 27.31 -16.40
CA LEU A 23 -29.42 26.21 -17.36
C LEU A 23 -28.37 26.17 -18.49
N THR A 24 -27.41 27.09 -18.50
CA THR A 24 -26.41 27.21 -19.60
C THR A 24 -24.95 27.10 -19.16
N ILE A 25 -24.66 26.82 -17.89
CA ILE A 25 -23.30 26.46 -17.40
C ILE A 25 -23.30 25.14 -16.61
N ILE A 26 -24.17 24.20 -17.00
CA ILE A 26 -23.85 22.77 -16.88
C ILE A 26 -23.50 22.27 -18.28
N SER A 27 -22.38 22.77 -18.80
CA SER A 27 -21.64 22.05 -19.82
C SER A 27 -21.26 20.70 -19.20
N TYR A 28 -22.00 19.66 -19.54
CA TYR A 28 -21.70 18.30 -19.12
C TYR A 28 -20.29 17.96 -19.63
N VAL A 29 -19.29 18.09 -18.77
CA VAL A 29 -17.99 17.45 -18.95
C VAL A 29 -18.25 15.96 -18.69
N SER A 30 -18.86 15.32 -19.68
CA SER A 30 -18.98 13.87 -19.77
C SER A 30 -17.57 13.33 -19.84
N ALA A 31 -16.99 13.04 -18.67
CA ALA A 31 -15.67 12.44 -18.56
C ALA A 31 -15.70 11.13 -19.33
N SER A 32 -15.09 11.14 -20.53
CA SER A 32 -15.19 10.07 -21.52
C SER A 32 -14.47 8.82 -21.02
N SER A 33 -15.17 8.04 -20.20
CA SER A 33 -14.62 6.86 -19.55
C SER A 33 -14.53 5.70 -20.55
N VAL A 34 -13.30 5.30 -20.87
CA VAL A 34 -13.02 4.32 -21.93
C VAL A 34 -12.78 2.97 -21.28
N LYS A 35 -13.60 1.96 -21.63
CA LYS A 35 -13.38 0.58 -21.18
C LYS A 35 -12.29 -0.08 -22.01
N CYS A 36 -11.32 -0.69 -21.34
CA CYS A 36 -10.35 -1.58 -21.97
C CYS A 36 -11.06 -2.87 -22.43
N SER A 37 -10.63 -3.47 -23.54
CA SER A 37 -11.07 -4.81 -23.87
C SER A 37 -10.53 -5.81 -22.84
N SER A 38 -11.34 -6.78 -22.43
CA SER A 38 -10.90 -7.86 -21.53
C SER A 38 -9.81 -8.76 -22.13
N SER A 39 -9.61 -8.73 -23.45
CA SER A 39 -8.47 -9.38 -24.11
C SER A 39 -7.13 -8.70 -23.82
N ASP A 40 -7.15 -7.42 -23.47
CA ASP A 40 -5.96 -6.56 -23.41
C ASP A 40 -5.50 -6.32 -21.97
N ILE A 41 -6.28 -6.79 -20.99
CA ILE A 41 -5.94 -6.86 -19.56
C ILE A 41 -5.11 -8.14 -19.37
N VAL A 42 -3.80 -7.99 -19.16
CA VAL A 42 -2.86 -9.13 -19.17
C VAL A 42 -2.11 -9.26 -17.84
N ALA A 43 -2.02 -10.49 -17.35
CA ALA A 43 -1.16 -10.87 -16.24
C ALA A 43 0.32 -10.82 -16.66
N GLY A 44 1.10 -9.93 -16.04
CA GLY A 44 2.49 -9.65 -16.40
C GLY A 44 3.50 -10.77 -16.17
N CYS A 45 3.16 -11.81 -15.40
CA CYS A 45 4.05 -12.92 -15.05
C CYS A 45 3.28 -14.22 -14.78
N SER A 46 2.38 -14.59 -15.71
CA SER A 46 1.58 -15.84 -15.65
C SER A 46 2.40 -17.15 -15.67
N ASN A 47 3.71 -17.05 -15.87
CA ASN A 47 4.66 -18.18 -15.88
C ASN A 47 5.29 -18.50 -14.51
N LEU A 48 4.92 -17.80 -13.43
CA LEU A 48 5.46 -18.03 -12.08
C LEU A 48 4.56 -18.96 -11.25
N ASP A 49 5.17 -19.76 -10.36
CA ASP A 49 4.44 -20.53 -9.35
C ASP A 49 4.11 -19.66 -8.13
N PHE A 50 2.91 -19.06 -8.13
CA PHE A 50 2.35 -18.33 -6.99
C PHE A 50 1.86 -19.23 -5.84
N SER A 51 1.78 -20.56 -6.06
CA SER A 51 1.38 -21.48 -4.99
C SER A 51 2.46 -21.70 -3.93
N TYR A 52 3.73 -21.38 -4.26
CA TYR A 52 4.87 -21.50 -3.37
C TYR A 52 4.75 -20.62 -2.12
N ASN A 53 4.54 -19.31 -2.28
CA ASN A 53 4.44 -18.39 -1.15
C ASN A 53 3.28 -18.76 -0.22
N SER A 54 2.08 -19.00 -0.77
CA SER A 54 0.91 -19.37 0.03
C SER A 54 1.11 -20.64 0.88
N LYS A 55 1.82 -21.65 0.35
CA LYS A 55 2.22 -22.85 1.14
C LYS A 55 3.16 -22.48 2.28
N ASN A 56 4.20 -21.70 2.01
CA ASN A 56 5.24 -21.36 2.97
C ASN A 56 4.73 -20.42 4.08
N THR A 57 3.78 -19.53 3.79
CA THR A 57 3.14 -18.63 4.77
C THR A 57 1.85 -19.19 5.38
N ASN A 58 1.59 -20.50 5.26
CA ASN A 58 0.40 -21.20 5.75
C ASN A 58 -0.95 -20.47 5.47
N LYS A 59 -1.22 -20.13 4.21
CA LYS A 59 -2.50 -19.57 3.76
C LYS A 59 -3.07 -20.35 2.56
N PRO A 60 -4.36 -20.20 2.21
CA PRO A 60 -4.91 -20.79 0.99
C PRO A 60 -4.17 -20.24 -0.25
N THR A 61 -4.22 -20.92 -1.38
CA THR A 61 -3.91 -20.27 -2.67
C THR A 61 -5.14 -19.49 -3.14
N ALA A 62 -4.93 -18.35 -3.80
CA ALA A 62 -5.99 -17.55 -4.40
C ALA A 62 -5.66 -17.17 -5.84
N ASN A 63 -6.70 -16.96 -6.65
CA ASN A 63 -6.64 -16.24 -7.91
C ASN A 63 -7.08 -14.80 -7.64
N ILE A 64 -6.24 -13.82 -7.98
CA ILE A 64 -6.53 -12.39 -7.82
C ILE A 64 -6.36 -11.76 -9.19
N ALA A 65 -7.44 -11.71 -9.95
CA ALA A 65 -7.43 -11.35 -11.36
C ALA A 65 -8.08 -9.99 -11.59
N VAL A 66 -7.45 -9.14 -12.41
CA VAL A 66 -8.12 -7.96 -12.96
C VAL A 66 -9.06 -8.40 -14.08
N THR A 67 -10.36 -8.13 -13.93
CA THR A 67 -11.41 -8.57 -14.87
C THR A 67 -12.02 -7.42 -15.67
N GLY A 68 -11.90 -6.18 -15.16
CA GLY A 68 -12.38 -4.97 -15.83
C GLY A 68 -11.48 -3.78 -15.55
N VAL A 69 -11.26 -2.95 -16.58
CA VAL A 69 -10.52 -1.69 -16.48
C VAL A 69 -11.25 -0.63 -17.29
N THR A 70 -11.46 0.55 -16.70
CA THR A 70 -12.02 1.74 -17.35
C THR A 70 -11.10 2.92 -17.09
N TRP A 71 -10.53 3.50 -18.15
CA TRP A 71 -9.76 4.74 -18.06
C TRP A 71 -10.67 5.91 -17.67
N LEU A 72 -10.23 6.75 -16.74
CA LEU A 72 -10.97 7.92 -16.24
C LEU A 72 -10.35 9.26 -16.71
N GLY A 73 -9.12 9.23 -17.21
CA GLY A 73 -8.35 10.41 -17.62
C GLY A 73 -6.94 10.40 -17.03
N GLY A 74 -5.96 10.88 -17.81
CA GLY A 74 -4.55 10.86 -17.39
C GLY A 74 -4.06 9.46 -17.04
N ASN A 75 -3.47 9.31 -15.85
CA ASN A 75 -3.06 8.00 -15.32
C ASN A 75 -4.14 7.32 -14.44
N SER A 76 -5.35 7.89 -14.33
CA SER A 76 -6.40 7.33 -13.45
C SER A 76 -7.25 6.29 -14.17
N TYR A 77 -7.47 5.15 -13.52
CA TYR A 77 -8.29 4.05 -14.01
C TYR A 77 -9.19 3.52 -12.88
N GLN A 78 -10.45 3.23 -13.21
CA GLN A 78 -11.30 2.38 -12.39
C GLN A 78 -11.02 0.92 -12.75
N VAL A 79 -10.66 0.11 -11.75
CA VAL A 79 -10.20 -1.28 -11.92
C VAL A 79 -11.06 -2.21 -11.08
N THR A 80 -11.48 -3.33 -11.66
CA THR A 80 -12.22 -4.39 -10.99
C THR A 80 -11.30 -5.60 -10.79
N ILE A 81 -11.11 -5.99 -9.53
CA ILE A 81 -10.54 -7.29 -9.15
C ILE A 81 -11.71 -8.28 -9.00
N HIS A 82 -11.56 -9.46 -9.60
CA HIS A 82 -12.22 -10.68 -9.17
C HIS A 82 -11.25 -11.50 -8.32
N PHE A 83 -11.62 -11.78 -7.08
CA PHE A 83 -10.85 -12.60 -6.14
C PHE A 83 -11.54 -13.95 -5.97
N LYS A 84 -10.78 -15.05 -5.98
CA LYS A 84 -11.29 -16.41 -5.72
C LYS A 84 -10.25 -17.26 -4.98
N SER A 85 -10.56 -17.65 -3.75
CA SER A 85 -9.71 -18.49 -2.89
C SER A 85 -10.00 -19.98 -3.04
N SER A 86 -8.96 -20.82 -2.93
CA SER A 86 -9.08 -22.28 -2.87
C SER A 86 -9.72 -22.82 -1.58
N ALA A 87 -9.73 -22.00 -0.52
CA ALA A 87 -10.44 -22.26 0.73
C ALA A 87 -10.86 -20.96 1.40
N THR A 88 -12.01 -20.95 2.05
CA THR A 88 -12.53 -19.83 2.83
C THR A 88 -13.25 -20.34 4.06
N MET A 89 -13.40 -19.48 5.08
CA MET A 89 -14.48 -19.61 6.06
C MET A 89 -15.69 -18.79 5.64
N SER A 90 -16.82 -18.98 6.32
CA SER A 90 -18.06 -18.22 6.15
C SER A 90 -17.90 -16.74 6.54
N LEU A 91 -18.79 -15.88 6.03
CA LEU A 91 -18.82 -14.45 6.38
C LEU A 91 -18.97 -14.19 7.89
N SER A 92 -19.66 -15.07 8.61
CA SER A 92 -19.82 -15.00 10.08
C SER A 92 -18.53 -15.23 10.88
N SER A 93 -17.49 -15.78 10.25
CA SER A 93 -16.17 -16.01 10.85
C SER A 93 -15.15 -14.92 10.48
N LEU A 94 -15.52 -13.99 9.58
CA LEU A 94 -14.67 -12.88 9.15
C LEU A 94 -14.73 -11.73 10.16
N SER A 95 -13.57 -11.13 10.46
CA SER A 95 -13.48 -9.94 11.29
C SER A 95 -13.19 -8.70 10.44
N GLU A 96 -12.25 -8.78 9.51
CA GLU A 96 -11.96 -7.71 8.55
C GLU A 96 -11.42 -8.27 7.22
N LEU A 97 -11.75 -7.59 6.12
CA LEU A 97 -11.18 -7.81 4.80
C LEU A 97 -11.00 -6.46 4.11
N LYS A 98 -9.77 -6.17 3.68
CA LYS A 98 -9.41 -4.90 3.06
C LYS A 98 -8.35 -5.06 1.96
N VAL A 99 -8.44 -4.23 0.93
CA VAL A 99 -7.39 -4.05 -0.07
C VAL A 99 -6.54 -2.85 0.35
N ILE A 100 -5.22 -3.02 0.43
CA ILE A 100 -4.25 -1.99 0.85
C ILE A 100 -3.12 -1.88 -0.18
N GLY A 101 -2.39 -0.78 -0.22
CA GLY A 101 -1.30 -0.58 -1.19
C GLY A 101 -1.74 -0.24 -2.62
N ILE A 102 -3.05 -0.09 -2.84
CA ILE A 102 -3.61 0.79 -3.89
C ILE A 102 -3.69 2.22 -3.35
N ASP A 103 -4.08 3.19 -4.18
CA ASP A 103 -4.16 4.63 -3.87
C ASP A 103 -4.81 4.98 -2.50
N GLN A 104 -5.80 4.19 -2.05
CA GLN A 104 -6.43 4.31 -0.72
C GLN A 104 -6.87 2.93 -0.19
N THR A 105 -6.81 2.71 1.13
CA THR A 105 -7.33 1.48 1.76
C THR A 105 -8.82 1.28 1.47
N TYR A 106 -9.17 0.19 0.79
CA TYR A 106 -10.55 -0.17 0.47
C TYR A 106 -11.04 -1.31 1.37
N VAL A 107 -11.82 -0.97 2.39
CA VAL A 107 -12.43 -1.96 3.31
C VAL A 107 -13.65 -2.59 2.64
N LEU A 108 -13.58 -3.90 2.41
CA LEU A 108 -14.66 -4.75 1.86
C LEU A 108 -15.60 -5.23 2.96
N TYR A 109 -15.05 -5.61 4.11
CA TYR A 109 -15.80 -6.02 5.29
C TYR A 109 -15.04 -5.58 6.54
N SER A 110 -15.73 -5.09 7.56
CA SER A 110 -15.15 -4.86 8.89
C SER A 110 -16.23 -4.91 9.96
N ASN A 111 -16.08 -5.85 10.90
CA ASN A 111 -16.94 -5.96 12.07
C ASN A 111 -16.76 -4.78 13.04
N ASN A 112 -15.63 -4.08 13.00
CA ASN A 112 -15.39 -2.87 13.77
C ASN A 112 -16.12 -1.67 13.13
N MET A 113 -15.84 -1.39 11.85
CA MET A 113 -16.38 -0.23 11.13
C MET A 113 -17.84 -0.40 10.66
N LYS A 114 -18.44 -1.57 10.87
CA LYS A 114 -19.79 -1.96 10.39
C LYS A 114 -19.93 -1.87 8.85
N ILE A 115 -18.87 -2.26 8.15
CA ILE A 115 -18.82 -2.31 6.69
C ILE A 115 -19.08 -3.75 6.22
N SER A 116 -19.95 -3.94 5.23
CA SER A 116 -20.22 -5.24 4.60
C SER A 116 -20.57 -5.06 3.11
N ARG A 117 -19.54 -4.95 2.26
CA ARG A 117 -19.66 -4.82 0.79
C ARG A 117 -19.74 -6.17 0.06
N ILE A 118 -19.36 -7.25 0.73
CA ILE A 118 -19.31 -8.62 0.19
C ILE A 118 -20.25 -9.56 0.95
N THR A 119 -20.66 -10.64 0.29
CA THR A 119 -21.49 -11.72 0.87
C THR A 119 -20.71 -13.04 1.04
N ASN A 120 -19.69 -13.26 0.22
CA ASN A 120 -18.80 -14.43 0.27
C ASN A 120 -17.34 -13.95 0.36
N PRO A 121 -16.59 -14.23 1.44
CA PRO A 121 -15.18 -13.83 1.51
C PRO A 121 -14.26 -14.61 0.57
N GLY A 122 -14.67 -15.81 0.14
CA GLY A 122 -13.88 -16.69 -0.71
C GLY A 122 -13.99 -16.40 -2.19
N GLU A 123 -15.02 -15.68 -2.63
CA GLU A 123 -15.21 -15.28 -4.02
C GLU A 123 -16.03 -13.99 -4.12
N TRP A 124 -15.43 -12.93 -4.65
CA TRP A 124 -16.02 -11.59 -4.75
C TRP A 124 -15.38 -10.75 -5.86
N ASP A 125 -16.14 -9.75 -6.32
CA ASP A 125 -15.68 -8.70 -7.22
C ASP A 125 -15.65 -7.36 -6.47
N ALA A 126 -14.58 -6.58 -6.67
CA ALA A 126 -14.42 -5.27 -6.06
C ALA A 126 -13.85 -4.26 -7.06
N THR A 127 -14.48 -3.08 -7.12
CA THR A 127 -14.11 -2.00 -8.04
C THR A 127 -13.64 -0.77 -7.29
N PHE A 128 -12.47 -0.25 -7.65
CA PHE A 128 -11.82 0.89 -7.02
C PHE A 128 -11.02 1.70 -8.06
N THR A 129 -10.62 2.93 -7.70
CA THR A 129 -9.76 3.78 -8.55
C THR A 129 -8.30 3.54 -8.22
N VAL A 130 -7.44 3.49 -9.24
CA VAL A 130 -5.98 3.47 -9.11
C VAL A 130 -5.32 4.52 -10.01
N THR A 131 -4.11 4.93 -9.63
CA THR A 131 -3.18 5.67 -10.47
C THR A 131 -2.17 4.69 -11.08
N ALA A 132 -2.27 4.44 -12.37
CA ALA A 132 -1.43 3.47 -13.06
C ALA A 132 -0.03 4.01 -13.40
N SER A 133 0.96 3.12 -13.38
CA SER A 133 2.34 3.41 -13.78
C SER A 133 2.53 3.11 -15.27
N ASN A 134 2.73 4.14 -16.09
CA ASN A 134 2.94 3.98 -17.53
C ASN A 134 4.40 3.57 -17.82
N SER A 135 4.60 2.43 -18.47
CA SER A 135 5.92 1.92 -18.87
C SER A 135 5.82 1.01 -20.10
N ASN A 136 6.77 1.13 -21.04
CA ASN A 136 6.82 0.33 -22.28
C ASN A 136 5.49 0.31 -23.08
N GLY A 137 4.84 1.47 -23.19
CA GLY A 137 3.56 1.63 -23.91
C GLY A 137 2.34 1.04 -23.19
N ARG A 138 2.48 0.58 -21.95
CA ARG A 138 1.44 -0.08 -21.15
C ARG A 138 1.20 0.69 -19.86
N ALA A 139 -0.05 0.72 -19.41
CA ALA A 139 -0.42 1.16 -18.08
C ALA A 139 -0.39 -0.05 -17.13
N TRP A 140 0.43 0.01 -16.09
CA TRP A 140 0.55 -1.05 -15.08
C TRP A 140 -0.26 -0.71 -13.84
N MET A 141 -0.94 -1.71 -13.29
CA MET A 141 -1.52 -1.64 -11.95
C MET A 141 -0.41 -1.34 -10.92
N PRO A 142 -0.69 -0.57 -9.84
CA PRO A 142 0.25 -0.44 -8.72
C PRO A 142 0.79 -1.79 -8.26
N THR A 143 2.10 -1.90 -8.07
CA THR A 143 2.76 -3.14 -7.66
C THR A 143 2.86 -3.23 -6.15
N GLY A 144 2.62 -4.41 -5.55
CA GLY A 144 2.71 -4.60 -4.11
C GLY A 144 1.45 -4.22 -3.33
N TYR A 145 0.31 -4.03 -4.01
CA TYR A 145 -0.97 -4.01 -3.30
C TYR A 145 -1.27 -5.38 -2.72
N GLN A 146 -2.03 -5.40 -1.62
CA GLN A 146 -2.26 -6.58 -0.80
C GLN A 146 -3.76 -6.74 -0.52
N VAL A 147 -4.20 -7.99 -0.39
CA VAL A 147 -5.53 -8.34 0.13
C VAL A 147 -5.36 -8.95 1.51
N GLN A 148 -5.69 -8.16 2.55
CA GLN A 148 -5.52 -8.53 3.95
C GLN A 148 -6.81 -9.16 4.50
N PHE A 149 -6.70 -10.38 5.03
CA PHE A 149 -7.77 -11.08 5.72
C PHE A 149 -7.48 -11.18 7.22
N ASP A 150 -8.45 -10.78 8.04
CA ASP A 150 -8.46 -11.01 9.48
C ASP A 150 -9.72 -11.81 9.85
N TRP A 151 -9.51 -13.00 10.41
CA TRP A 151 -10.56 -13.95 10.79
C TRP A 151 -10.65 -14.12 12.31
N CYS A 152 -11.82 -14.53 12.80
CA CYS A 152 -11.98 -15.15 14.12
C CYS A 152 -11.51 -14.30 15.31
N SER A 153 -11.60 -12.98 15.18
CA SER A 153 -11.21 -11.98 16.18
C SER A 153 -12.37 -11.03 16.47
N ALA A 154 -12.26 -9.73 16.16
CA ALA A 154 -13.29 -8.74 16.46
C ALA A 154 -14.64 -9.07 15.81
N GLY A 155 -15.71 -9.05 16.61
CA GLY A 155 -17.10 -9.23 16.19
C GLY A 155 -17.55 -10.66 15.85
N VAL A 156 -16.65 -11.65 15.81
CA VAL A 156 -17.00 -13.05 15.54
C VAL A 156 -17.56 -13.70 16.80
N THR A 157 -18.78 -14.23 16.72
CA THR A 157 -19.51 -14.80 17.88
C THR A 157 -19.46 -16.33 17.98
N SER A 158 -19.05 -17.02 16.91
CA SER A 158 -19.02 -18.48 16.84
C SER A 158 -17.66 -19.00 16.38
N GLN A 159 -16.90 -19.58 17.31
CA GLN A 159 -15.54 -20.08 17.04
C GLN A 159 -15.51 -21.50 16.43
N SER A 160 -16.67 -22.08 16.08
CA SER A 160 -16.77 -23.49 15.64
C SER A 160 -16.10 -23.77 14.30
N GLU A 161 -16.21 -22.85 13.34
CA GLU A 161 -15.49 -22.90 12.06
C GLU A 161 -14.01 -22.52 12.24
N CYS A 162 -13.77 -21.48 13.03
CA CYS A 162 -12.46 -20.97 13.43
C CYS A 162 -11.55 -22.00 14.14
N ASN A 163 -12.11 -23.04 14.76
CA ASN A 163 -11.36 -24.13 15.37
C ASN A 163 -11.12 -25.31 14.41
N ARG A 164 -11.72 -25.28 13.22
CA ARG A 164 -11.53 -26.25 12.13
C ARG A 164 -10.67 -25.70 10.98
N TRP A 165 -10.35 -24.41 11.01
CA TRP A 165 -9.50 -23.73 10.05
C TRP A 165 -8.03 -24.16 10.22
N LYS A 166 -7.43 -24.66 9.14
CA LYS A 166 -6.06 -25.22 9.13
C LYS A 166 -4.96 -24.19 8.79
N TYR A 167 -5.35 -23.05 8.23
CA TYR A 167 -4.45 -21.98 7.82
C TYR A 167 -4.30 -20.92 8.93
N ALA A 168 -3.43 -19.93 8.71
CA ALA A 168 -3.36 -18.75 9.56
C ALA A 168 -4.72 -18.03 9.66
N LYS A 169 -4.96 -17.33 10.78
CA LYS A 169 -6.19 -16.55 11.04
C LYS A 169 -6.07 -15.08 10.67
N SER A 170 -4.86 -14.58 10.46
CA SER A 170 -4.59 -13.30 9.80
C SER A 170 -3.52 -13.57 8.74
N TYR A 171 -3.70 -13.05 7.52
CA TYR A 171 -2.73 -13.19 6.43
C TYR A 171 -2.97 -12.19 5.29
N ASP A 172 -1.88 -11.87 4.59
CA ASP A 172 -1.86 -11.04 3.40
C ASP A 172 -1.60 -11.86 2.14
N TYR A 173 -2.34 -11.56 1.07
CA TYR A 173 -1.97 -11.93 -0.30
C TYR A 173 -1.23 -10.78 -0.96
N ASN A 174 0.05 -10.97 -1.25
CA ASN A 174 0.88 -9.96 -1.91
C ASN A 174 0.78 -10.09 -3.43
N THR A 175 0.77 -8.98 -4.17
CA THR A 175 0.69 -9.00 -5.65
C THR A 175 1.92 -8.37 -6.31
N GLY A 176 2.39 -8.97 -7.42
CA GLY A 176 3.51 -8.42 -8.19
C GLY A 176 4.33 -9.46 -8.95
N CYS A 177 5.16 -8.96 -9.87
CA CYS A 177 6.04 -9.75 -10.74
C CYS A 177 7.54 -9.57 -10.44
N ASN A 178 7.87 -8.97 -9.30
CA ASN A 178 9.19 -8.44 -8.97
C ASN A 178 9.95 -9.23 -7.88
N ASN A 179 9.39 -10.33 -7.37
CA ASN A 179 10.00 -11.11 -6.29
C ASN A 179 9.74 -12.62 -6.48
N TYR A 180 10.70 -13.32 -7.09
CA TYR A 180 10.66 -14.76 -7.36
C TYR A 180 12.08 -15.34 -7.34
N ASN A 181 12.20 -16.66 -7.18
CA ASN A 181 13.49 -17.36 -7.15
C ASN A 181 13.89 -17.94 -8.53
N ASN A 182 15.11 -18.47 -8.63
CA ASN A 182 15.67 -19.05 -9.87
C ASN A 182 14.91 -20.29 -10.40
N TYR A 183 13.94 -20.84 -9.65
CA TYR A 183 13.06 -21.93 -10.08
C TYR A 183 11.69 -21.42 -10.58
N GLY A 184 11.52 -20.10 -10.73
CA GLY A 184 10.25 -19.48 -11.14
C GLY A 184 9.18 -19.47 -10.05
N GLN A 185 9.54 -19.77 -8.80
CA GLN A 185 8.60 -19.76 -7.68
C GLN A 185 8.47 -18.34 -7.15
N SER A 186 7.24 -17.83 -7.07
CA SER A 186 6.99 -16.47 -6.60
C SER A 186 6.98 -16.39 -5.08
N GLN A 187 7.48 -15.26 -4.57
CA GLN A 187 7.30 -14.80 -3.18
C GLN A 187 6.08 -13.87 -3.06
N THR A 188 5.38 -13.61 -4.16
CA THR A 188 4.03 -13.03 -4.21
C THR A 188 2.98 -14.13 -4.42
N ASP A 189 1.71 -13.80 -4.24
CA ASP A 189 0.58 -14.73 -4.33
C ASP A 189 -0.32 -14.48 -5.56
N SER A 190 -0.12 -13.38 -6.29
CA SER A 190 -0.69 -13.18 -7.63
C SER A 190 0.21 -12.31 -8.52
N SER A 191 0.01 -12.46 -9.82
CA SER A 191 0.68 -11.66 -10.86
C SER A 191 0.33 -10.17 -10.72
N GLY A 192 1.28 -9.31 -11.09
CA GLY A 192 0.94 -7.93 -11.49
C GLY A 192 0.14 -7.93 -12.80
N TYR A 193 -0.61 -6.87 -13.07
CA TYR A 193 -1.44 -6.73 -14.27
C TYR A 193 -1.12 -5.42 -15.03
N TYR A 194 -1.28 -5.46 -16.35
CA TYR A 194 -1.18 -4.29 -17.22
C TYR A 194 -2.28 -4.28 -18.30
N TRP A 195 -2.47 -3.12 -18.92
CA TRP A 195 -3.41 -2.88 -20.01
C TRP A 195 -2.88 -1.78 -20.96
N PRO A 196 -3.50 -1.54 -22.14
CA PRO A 196 -3.13 -0.44 -23.01
C PRO A 196 -3.32 0.92 -22.32
N ILE A 197 -2.39 1.85 -22.54
CA ILE A 197 -2.53 3.24 -22.08
C ILE A 197 -3.81 3.84 -22.67
N ASN A 198 -4.56 4.57 -21.84
CA ASN A 198 -5.87 5.15 -22.14
C ASN A 198 -6.92 4.14 -22.64
N CYS A 199 -6.75 2.85 -22.34
CA CYS A 199 -7.54 1.77 -22.93
C CYS A 199 -7.59 1.82 -24.48
N GLY A 200 -6.50 2.25 -25.12
CA GLY A 200 -6.37 2.37 -26.57
C GLY A 200 -6.87 3.69 -27.17
N SER A 201 -7.59 4.52 -26.41
CA SER A 201 -8.05 5.84 -26.88
C SER A 201 -6.89 6.83 -27.03
N GLY A 202 -6.44 6.95 -28.28
CA GLY A 202 -5.31 7.78 -28.71
C GLY A 202 -4.70 7.28 -30.02
N ASN A 203 -4.80 5.97 -30.30
CA ASN A 203 -4.27 5.37 -31.52
C ASN A 203 -5.19 5.59 -32.72
N ASN A 204 -5.21 6.82 -33.25
CA ASN A 204 -5.78 7.12 -34.56
C ASN A 204 -4.72 6.91 -35.66
N GLN A 205 -4.27 5.66 -35.79
CA GLN A 205 -3.50 5.14 -36.92
C GLN A 205 -4.28 3.94 -37.45
N ASP A 206 -4.74 4.03 -38.70
CA ASP A 206 -5.27 2.87 -39.41
C ASP A 206 -4.17 1.81 -39.54
N THR A 207 -4.43 0.63 -38.99
CA THR A 207 -3.73 -0.60 -39.39
C THR A 207 -4.73 -1.75 -39.33
N THR A 208 -5.73 -1.67 -40.20
CA THR A 208 -6.81 -2.66 -40.38
C THR A 208 -6.24 -4.06 -40.70
N SER A 209 -5.88 -4.81 -39.66
CA SER A 209 -5.26 -6.15 -39.75
C SER A 209 -6.32 -7.24 -39.87
N THR A 210 -7.06 -7.22 -40.99
CA THR A 210 -8.02 -8.26 -41.36
C THR A 210 -7.28 -9.53 -41.81
N THR A 211 -6.83 -10.34 -40.85
CA THR A 211 -6.24 -11.65 -41.14
C THR A 211 -7.33 -12.70 -41.32
N SER A 212 -7.79 -12.85 -42.56
CA SER A 212 -8.74 -13.90 -42.95
C SER A 212 -8.18 -15.31 -42.69
N LYS A 213 -9.03 -16.17 -42.13
CA LYS A 213 -8.70 -17.57 -41.81
C LYS A 213 -8.65 -18.44 -43.08
N THR A 214 -7.46 -18.81 -43.53
CA THR A 214 -7.25 -19.79 -44.60
C THR A 214 -6.37 -20.96 -44.11
N THR A 215 -6.85 -22.18 -44.34
CA THR A 215 -6.21 -23.44 -43.93
C THR A 215 -5.47 -24.10 -45.09
N SER A 216 -4.18 -24.45 -44.95
CA SER A 216 -3.57 -25.59 -45.68
C SER A 216 -2.12 -25.95 -45.28
N THR A 217 -1.97 -27.10 -44.60
CA THR A 217 -0.90 -28.12 -44.80
C THR A 217 0.59 -27.75 -44.56
N THR A 218 1.49 -28.74 -44.71
CA THR A 218 2.77 -28.85 -43.98
C THR A 218 3.97 -29.32 -44.83
N SER A 219 5.18 -29.02 -44.31
CA SER A 219 6.46 -29.73 -44.54
C SER A 219 7.29 -29.35 -45.81
N PRO A 220 8.60 -29.70 -45.91
CA PRO A 220 9.67 -28.85 -45.35
C PRO A 220 10.95 -28.67 -46.22
N SER A 221 11.96 -27.95 -45.70
CA SER A 221 13.38 -27.89 -46.16
C SER A 221 13.61 -27.06 -47.46
N THR A 222 14.68 -26.27 -47.64
CA THR A 222 16.12 -26.61 -47.47
C THR A 222 17.03 -25.37 -47.33
N THR A 223 18.20 -25.57 -46.73
CA THR A 223 19.29 -24.59 -46.46
C THR A 223 19.98 -24.02 -47.73
N LEU A 224 20.33 -22.72 -47.69
CA LEU A 224 21.47 -22.16 -48.43
C LEU A 224 22.26 -21.17 -47.56
N LYS A 225 23.53 -20.94 -47.93
CA LYS A 225 24.57 -20.25 -47.13
C LYS A 225 25.52 -19.47 -48.04
N THR A 226 25.67 -18.16 -47.81
CA THR A 226 26.66 -17.28 -48.48
C THR A 226 27.22 -16.24 -47.49
N THR A 227 28.39 -15.67 -47.81
CA THR A 227 29.27 -14.95 -46.87
C THR A 227 29.28 -13.42 -47.08
N SER A 228 29.60 -12.71 -45.99
CA SER A 228 29.94 -11.29 -45.79
C SER A 228 30.16 -10.35 -46.99
N GLU A 229 29.69 -9.10 -46.83
CA GLU A 229 30.59 -7.94 -46.98
C GLU A 229 30.28 -6.82 -45.96
N LYS A 230 31.00 -5.69 -46.04
CA LYS A 230 31.29 -4.76 -44.94
C LYS A 230 30.82 -3.32 -45.26
N THR A 231 29.89 -2.80 -44.48
CA THR A 231 29.45 -1.38 -44.53
C THR A 231 29.45 -0.76 -43.15
N THR A 232 29.92 0.49 -43.04
CA THR A 232 30.11 1.21 -41.77
C THR A 232 28.83 1.90 -41.31
N SER A 233 28.33 1.61 -40.11
CA SER A 233 27.22 2.35 -39.48
C SER A 233 27.35 2.44 -37.95
N LYS A 234 26.75 3.49 -37.38
CA LYS A 234 26.67 3.81 -35.95
C LYS A 234 25.99 2.66 -35.15
N PRO A 235 26.48 2.29 -33.94
CA PRO A 235 25.98 1.13 -33.20
C PRO A 235 24.58 1.34 -32.58
N GLN A 236 23.95 0.21 -32.22
CA GLN A 236 22.65 0.12 -31.56
C GLN A 236 22.75 -0.45 -30.14
N ASN A 237 21.87 0.02 -29.26
CA ASN A 237 21.25 -0.73 -28.16
C ASN A 237 22.13 -1.74 -27.38
N GLY A 238 22.99 -1.23 -26.49
CA GLY A 238 23.78 -2.03 -25.55
C GLY A 238 24.44 -1.25 -24.41
N ASP A 239 24.71 0.04 -24.61
CA ASP A 239 25.56 0.86 -23.72
C ASP A 239 24.85 1.47 -22.49
N TYR A 240 23.58 1.14 -22.23
CA TYR A 240 22.77 1.74 -21.17
C TYR A 240 22.40 0.75 -20.07
N ALA A 241 22.68 1.12 -18.82
CA ALA A 241 22.13 0.45 -17.65
C ALA A 241 20.63 0.72 -17.54
N THR A 242 19.83 -0.33 -17.32
CA THR A 242 18.38 -0.22 -17.16
C THR A 242 18.01 0.47 -15.83
N PRO A 243 16.78 0.99 -15.69
CA PRO A 243 16.25 1.43 -14.40
C PRO A 243 16.60 0.48 -13.25
N TYR A 244 17.13 1.03 -12.15
CA TYR A 244 17.54 0.32 -10.94
C TYR A 244 18.67 -0.72 -11.09
N ALA A 245 19.30 -0.84 -12.26
CA ALA A 245 20.51 -1.66 -12.44
C ALA A 245 21.75 -0.99 -11.85
N GLN A 246 22.81 -1.79 -11.66
CA GLN A 246 24.13 -1.27 -11.34
C GLN A 246 24.71 -0.51 -12.54
N CYS A 247 25.33 0.64 -12.27
CA CYS A 247 25.94 1.53 -13.26
C CYS A 247 27.34 2.00 -12.85
N GLY A 248 27.91 1.47 -11.76
CA GLY A 248 29.22 1.87 -11.26
C GLY A 248 29.59 1.18 -9.95
N GLY A 249 30.79 1.51 -9.48
CA GLY A 249 31.43 0.92 -8.30
C GLY A 249 32.84 0.40 -8.63
N ASN A 250 33.68 0.28 -7.60
CA ASN A 250 35.04 -0.26 -7.70
C ASN A 250 35.01 -1.69 -8.29
N GLY A 251 35.65 -1.85 -9.46
CA GLY A 251 35.70 -3.12 -10.21
C GLY A 251 34.51 -3.38 -11.14
N PHE A 252 33.51 -2.49 -11.21
CA PHE A 252 32.40 -2.63 -12.16
C PHE A 252 32.84 -2.29 -13.59
N ALA A 253 32.53 -3.18 -14.54
CA ALA A 253 32.89 -3.06 -15.95
C ALA A 253 31.68 -3.04 -16.91
N GLY A 254 30.46 -2.84 -16.37
CA GLY A 254 29.24 -2.72 -17.16
C GLY A 254 28.92 -1.30 -17.62
N ALA A 255 27.73 -1.11 -18.18
CA ALA A 255 27.26 0.19 -18.67
C ALA A 255 27.23 1.26 -17.57
N SER A 256 27.96 2.36 -17.76
CA SER A 256 28.09 3.45 -16.79
C SER A 256 27.12 4.61 -16.99
N ILE A 257 26.32 4.57 -18.05
CA ILE A 257 25.30 5.56 -18.39
C ILE A 257 23.94 4.89 -18.20
N CYS A 258 23.03 5.56 -17.49
CA CYS A 258 21.68 5.05 -17.28
C CYS A 258 20.78 5.32 -18.49
N THR A 259 19.72 4.52 -18.62
CA THR A 259 18.62 4.76 -19.57
C THR A 259 18.00 6.13 -19.33
N ASP A 260 17.50 6.78 -20.39
CA ASP A 260 17.03 8.17 -20.33
C ASP A 260 15.95 8.41 -19.24
N GLY A 261 16.03 9.57 -18.58
CA GLY A 261 15.25 9.88 -17.37
C GLY A 261 15.78 9.27 -16.06
N TYR A 262 16.91 8.57 -16.07
CA TYR A 262 17.61 8.05 -14.88
C TYR A 262 19.06 8.56 -14.85
N TYR A 263 19.64 8.63 -13.64
CA TYR A 263 21.07 8.95 -13.45
C TYR A 263 21.74 7.94 -12.51
N CYS A 264 23.06 7.81 -12.64
CA CYS A 264 23.84 6.88 -11.83
C CYS A 264 24.19 7.52 -10.47
N SER A 265 23.57 7.03 -9.40
CA SER A 265 23.79 7.51 -8.03
C SER A 265 24.68 6.55 -7.24
N SER A 266 25.68 7.07 -6.54
CA SER A 266 26.60 6.30 -5.71
C SER A 266 25.94 5.88 -4.39
N MET A 267 25.60 4.59 -4.24
CA MET A 267 25.09 4.06 -2.97
C MET A 267 26.23 3.68 -2.02
N ASN A 268 27.33 3.15 -2.55
CA ASN A 268 28.61 2.96 -1.87
C ASN A 268 29.75 2.76 -2.89
N ASP A 269 30.99 2.72 -2.41
CA ASP A 269 32.22 2.55 -3.19
C ASP A 269 32.21 1.41 -4.22
N TYR A 270 31.42 0.35 -4.00
CA TYR A 270 31.36 -0.85 -4.87
C TYR A 270 30.04 -0.98 -5.65
N TYR A 271 29.03 -0.14 -5.37
CA TYR A 271 27.71 -0.24 -5.99
C TYR A 271 27.07 1.14 -6.20
N TYR A 272 26.88 1.51 -7.46
CA TYR A 272 26.17 2.70 -7.90
C TYR A 272 24.94 2.25 -8.70
N GLN A 273 23.79 2.90 -8.53
CA GLN A 273 22.50 2.45 -9.07
C GLN A 273 21.84 3.52 -9.95
N CYS A 274 21.19 3.09 -11.03
CA CYS A 274 20.35 3.96 -11.85
C CYS A 274 19.05 4.32 -11.12
N VAL A 275 18.93 5.56 -10.65
CA VAL A 275 17.75 6.08 -9.95
C VAL A 275 17.03 7.16 -10.79
N PRO A 276 15.71 7.35 -10.64
CA PRO A 276 14.97 8.33 -11.43
C PRO A 276 15.50 9.76 -11.25
N GLY A 277 15.65 10.49 -12.35
CA GLY A 277 16.06 11.89 -12.36
C GLY A 277 16.83 12.28 -13.62
N THR A 278 16.69 13.52 -14.07
CA THR A 278 17.45 14.10 -15.18
C THR A 278 18.86 14.48 -14.71
N ALA A 279 19.89 13.79 -15.19
CA ALA A 279 21.27 14.11 -14.88
C ALA A 279 21.66 15.51 -15.39
N THR A 280 22.17 16.38 -14.50
CA THR A 280 23.02 17.49 -14.94
C THR A 280 24.39 16.95 -15.34
N THR A 281 24.92 17.43 -16.47
CA THR A 281 26.13 16.87 -17.08
C THR A 281 27.39 17.19 -16.29
N SER A 282 28.11 16.16 -15.84
CA SER A 282 29.55 16.00 -16.13
C SER A 282 30.09 14.65 -15.66
N ALA A 283 30.76 13.94 -16.55
CA ALA A 283 31.70 12.89 -16.17
C ALA A 283 33.13 13.45 -16.19
N SER A 284 33.94 13.12 -15.20
CA SER A 284 35.40 13.30 -15.28
C SER A 284 36.10 12.13 -14.60
N LYS A 285 37.21 11.69 -15.19
CA LYS A 285 37.99 10.50 -14.81
C LYS A 285 39.20 10.93 -13.98
N PRO A 286 39.59 10.19 -12.92
CA PRO A 286 40.50 10.73 -11.90
C PRO A 286 41.96 10.83 -12.35
N THR A 287 42.68 11.76 -11.71
CA THR A 287 44.14 11.89 -11.72
C THR A 287 44.64 12.18 -10.30
N THR A 288 45.76 11.57 -9.92
CA THR A 288 46.35 11.59 -8.57
C THR A 288 47.27 12.79 -8.33
N ALA A 289 47.25 13.42 -7.14
CA ALA A 289 48.43 13.65 -6.28
C ALA A 289 48.29 14.82 -5.25
N ALA A 290 48.95 14.61 -4.09
CA ALA A 290 49.71 15.58 -3.30
C ALA A 290 49.02 16.73 -2.49
N THR A 291 49.04 16.54 -1.16
CA THR A 291 49.76 17.42 -0.20
C THR A 291 49.13 18.73 0.30
N SER A 292 48.54 18.65 1.50
CA SER A 292 48.54 19.59 2.65
C SER A 292 48.54 21.13 2.46
N THR A 293 47.74 21.81 3.30
CA THR A 293 48.29 22.80 4.25
C THR A 293 47.37 23.02 5.46
N THR A 294 47.97 23.40 6.60
CA THR A 294 47.31 23.68 7.88
C THR A 294 46.95 25.17 7.99
N SER A 295 45.83 25.51 8.64
CA SER A 295 45.74 26.80 9.35
C SER A 295 44.82 26.79 10.58
N THR A 296 45.44 26.90 11.75
CA THR A 296 44.92 27.61 12.95
C THR A 296 44.50 29.07 12.62
N GLN A 297 43.82 29.89 13.42
CA GLN A 297 43.45 29.97 14.86
C GLN A 297 42.21 30.94 14.97
N LYS A 298 41.57 31.38 16.10
CA LYS A 298 41.79 31.32 17.56
C LYS A 298 40.44 31.50 18.33
N THR A 299 40.53 32.01 19.55
CA THR A 299 39.56 32.55 20.53
C THR A 299 38.67 33.70 19.98
N THR A 300 37.58 34.15 20.62
CA THR A 300 37.45 34.43 22.07
C THR A 300 36.00 34.42 22.60
N SER A 301 35.85 34.13 23.89
CA SER A 301 34.59 33.96 24.63
C SER A 301 33.93 35.26 25.10
N SER A 302 32.61 35.26 25.22
CA SER A 302 31.84 36.05 26.21
C SER A 302 30.50 35.35 26.52
N THR A 303 29.71 35.88 27.46
CA THR A 303 28.78 35.07 28.29
C THR A 303 27.32 35.55 28.22
N SER A 304 26.40 34.60 28.47
CA SER A 304 24.98 34.77 28.85
C SER A 304 24.02 35.52 27.90
N THR A 305 22.96 34.85 27.46
CA THR A 305 21.59 34.97 28.03
C THR A 305 20.63 34.04 27.28
N SER A 306 19.55 33.58 27.92
CA SER A 306 18.60 32.61 27.37
C SER A 306 17.59 33.21 26.38
N THR A 307 17.74 32.98 25.09
CA THR A 307 16.62 32.92 24.11
C THR A 307 17.02 32.35 22.74
N SER A 308 16.35 31.27 22.31
CA SER A 308 16.24 30.79 20.92
C SER A 308 15.09 29.77 20.88
N LYS A 309 14.24 29.62 19.85
CA LYS A 309 14.24 30.11 18.46
C LYS A 309 15.39 29.58 17.60
N SER A 310 15.50 28.26 17.50
CA SER A 310 16.22 27.61 16.41
C SER A 310 15.43 27.74 15.10
N ASN A 311 16.10 28.10 14.01
CA ASN A 311 15.67 27.68 12.68
C ASN A 311 15.92 26.18 12.61
N GLN A 312 14.87 25.36 12.75
CA GLN A 312 15.02 23.93 12.59
C GLN A 312 15.20 23.61 11.11
N ASN A 313 16.40 23.17 10.74
CA ASN A 313 16.65 22.59 9.43
C ASN A 313 16.02 21.19 9.41
N CYS A 314 14.72 21.14 9.09
CA CYS A 314 13.93 19.94 9.15
C CYS A 314 14.49 18.83 8.24
N VAL A 315 14.32 17.59 8.67
CA VAL A 315 14.87 16.40 8.02
C VAL A 315 14.34 16.30 6.59
N SER A 316 15.22 15.99 5.64
CA SER A 316 14.87 15.78 4.24
C SER A 316 13.96 14.56 4.07
N ALA A 317 13.29 14.48 2.92
CA ALA A 317 12.56 13.29 2.49
C ALA A 317 13.34 12.00 2.80
N TYR A 318 12.67 11.02 3.40
CA TYR A 318 13.20 9.70 3.78
C TYR A 318 14.35 9.67 4.82
N GLY A 319 14.71 10.81 5.43
CA GLY A 319 15.65 10.85 6.55
C GLY A 319 15.03 10.41 7.89
N GLN A 320 15.88 10.10 8.88
CA GLN A 320 15.44 9.78 10.24
C GLN A 320 15.07 11.05 11.01
N CYS A 321 13.89 11.06 11.65
CA CYS A 321 13.30 12.17 12.39
C CYS A 321 12.89 11.80 13.83
N GLY A 322 13.16 10.56 14.27
CA GLY A 322 12.78 10.09 15.60
C GLY A 322 13.22 8.66 15.88
N GLY A 323 12.79 8.16 17.04
CA GLY A 323 13.23 6.90 17.64
C GLY A 323 13.93 7.10 18.99
N ALA A 324 14.00 6.05 19.79
CA ALA A 324 14.65 6.07 21.09
C ALA A 324 16.14 6.46 20.96
N ASN A 325 16.54 7.45 21.77
CA ASN A 325 17.86 8.12 21.76
C ASN A 325 18.17 9.00 20.53
N TYR A 326 17.19 9.28 19.65
CA TYR A 326 17.40 10.22 18.54
C TYR A 326 17.47 11.68 19.01
N GLY A 327 18.53 12.39 18.61
CA GLY A 327 18.93 13.70 19.17
C GLY A 327 18.30 14.95 18.56
N SER A 328 17.21 14.84 17.77
CA SER A 328 16.62 15.91 16.92
C SER A 328 17.45 16.23 15.65
N PRO A 329 16.91 16.91 14.62
CA PRO A 329 15.58 17.54 14.51
C PRO A 329 14.44 16.56 14.18
N SER A 330 13.26 16.77 14.76
CA SER A 330 12.09 15.87 14.60
C SER A 330 11.03 16.34 13.61
N CYS A 331 11.19 17.51 13.01
CA CYS A 331 10.36 17.96 11.89
C CYS A 331 10.91 17.44 10.56
N CYS A 332 10.02 17.25 9.59
CA CYS A 332 10.35 16.91 8.21
C CYS A 332 10.19 18.13 7.30
N THR A 333 10.81 18.10 6.12
CA THR A 333 10.61 19.09 5.05
C THR A 333 9.13 19.15 4.63
N ASP A 334 8.66 20.32 4.19
CA ASP A 334 7.26 20.52 3.78
C ASP A 334 6.75 19.43 2.82
N GLY A 335 5.53 18.95 3.07
CA GLY A 335 4.93 17.81 2.36
C GLY A 335 5.34 16.43 2.88
N TYR A 336 6.12 16.35 3.96
CA TYR A 336 6.47 15.11 4.66
C TYR A 336 6.10 15.18 6.15
N TYR A 337 5.85 14.03 6.78
CA TYR A 337 5.66 13.90 8.23
C TYR A 337 6.51 12.76 8.80
N CYS A 338 6.78 12.82 10.10
CA CYS A 338 7.59 11.81 10.78
C CYS A 338 6.73 10.60 11.16
N SER A 339 6.97 9.45 10.52
CA SER A 339 6.26 8.20 10.78
C SER A 339 7.14 7.19 11.52
N SER A 340 6.62 6.59 12.59
CA SER A 340 7.33 5.56 13.37
C SER A 340 7.38 4.24 12.63
N MET A 341 8.57 3.79 12.24
CA MET A 341 8.77 2.46 11.63
C MET A 341 9.08 1.39 12.68
N ASN A 342 9.80 1.76 13.73
CA ASN A 342 9.98 0.99 14.97
C ASN A 342 10.44 1.93 16.11
N ASP A 343 10.52 1.40 17.33
CA ASP A 343 10.87 2.12 18.55
C ASP A 343 12.18 2.94 18.46
N TYR A 344 13.14 2.54 17.61
CA TYR A 344 14.45 3.17 17.44
C TYR A 344 14.59 3.98 16.15
N TYR A 345 13.64 3.91 15.22
CA TYR A 345 13.74 4.54 13.90
C TYR A 345 12.39 5.04 13.37
N TYR A 346 12.25 6.37 13.28
CA TYR A 346 11.10 7.05 12.67
C TYR A 346 11.60 7.81 11.43
N GLN A 347 10.85 7.79 10.33
CA GLN A 347 11.26 8.28 9.02
C GLN A 347 10.33 9.38 8.48
N CYS A 348 10.89 10.37 7.78
CA CYS A 348 10.13 11.36 7.03
C CYS A 348 9.51 10.75 5.77
N VAL A 349 8.19 10.54 5.78
CA VAL A 349 7.43 9.98 4.64
C VAL A 349 6.44 11.01 4.06
N PRO A 350 6.06 10.92 2.78
CA PRO A 350 5.16 11.89 2.16
C PRO A 350 3.80 11.99 2.87
N GLY A 351 3.34 13.22 3.10
CA GLY A 351 2.04 13.54 3.70
C GLY A 351 2.06 14.85 4.49
N THR A 352 0.92 15.53 4.54
CA THR A 352 0.74 16.76 5.33
C THR A 352 0.48 16.43 6.80
N ALA A 353 1.39 16.82 7.70
CA ALA A 353 1.26 16.55 9.12
C ALA A 353 0.09 17.32 9.78
N THR A 354 -0.88 16.61 10.36
CA THR A 354 -1.75 17.16 11.41
C THR A 354 -0.98 17.10 12.73
N SER A 355 -0.39 18.21 13.13
CA SER A 355 0.50 18.31 14.31
C SER A 355 -0.25 18.21 15.65
N THR A 356 -0.64 16.99 16.04
CA THR A 356 -1.16 16.71 17.39
C THR A 356 -0.01 16.63 18.38
N SER A 357 0.37 17.78 18.94
CA SER A 357 1.38 17.89 20.01
C SER A 357 0.85 17.33 21.33
N THR A 358 0.91 16.00 21.51
CA THR A 358 0.49 15.31 22.74
C THR A 358 1.46 15.57 23.88
N SER A 359 1.27 16.68 24.59
CA SER A 359 1.95 16.99 25.85
C SER A 359 1.52 16.02 26.95
N THR A 360 2.37 15.08 27.33
CA THR A 360 2.09 14.07 28.37
C THR A 360 2.03 14.70 29.77
N SER A 361 0.84 15.11 30.20
CA SER A 361 0.58 15.60 31.56
C SER A 361 0.44 14.43 32.56
N THR A 362 1.52 14.15 33.29
CA THR A 362 1.54 13.12 34.35
C THR A 362 0.72 13.56 35.57
N THR A 363 -0.51 13.06 35.71
CA THR A 363 -1.37 13.30 36.88
C THR A 363 -1.25 12.18 37.92
N THR A 364 -0.20 12.25 38.74
CA THR A 364 -0.20 11.56 40.04
C THR A 364 -1.33 12.12 40.91
N SER A 365 -2.23 11.27 41.39
CA SER A 365 -3.25 11.65 42.38
C SER A 365 -3.41 10.56 43.44
N ALA A 366 -3.82 10.96 44.65
CA ALA A 366 -3.44 10.27 45.87
C ALA A 366 -4.54 9.42 46.54
N LYS A 367 -4.08 8.45 47.34
CA LYS A 367 -4.85 7.61 48.27
C LYS A 367 -5.46 8.45 49.42
N GLN A 368 -6.78 8.33 49.65
CA GLN A 368 -7.36 8.34 51.00
C GLN A 368 -8.69 7.53 51.08
N PRO A 369 -9.13 7.10 52.28
CA PRO A 369 -10.25 6.16 52.46
C PRO A 369 -11.49 6.76 53.18
N THR A 370 -12.67 6.18 52.90
CA THR A 370 -13.90 6.28 53.72
C THR A 370 -14.80 5.06 53.41
N THR A 371 -14.96 4.08 54.32
CA THR A 371 -15.86 3.97 55.49
C THR A 371 -17.13 3.14 55.22
N THR A 372 -17.30 2.16 56.11
CA THR A 372 -18.43 1.25 56.33
C THR A 372 -19.83 1.89 56.23
N SER A 373 -20.79 1.15 55.69
CA SER A 373 -22.22 1.25 56.03
C SER A 373 -22.84 -0.15 56.10
N THR A 374 -23.39 -0.52 57.26
CA THR A 374 -24.01 -1.82 57.51
C THR A 374 -25.49 -1.80 57.14
N SER A 375 -26.00 -2.86 56.51
CA SER A 375 -27.45 -3.09 56.37
C SER A 375 -27.77 -4.57 56.60
N SER A 376 -28.56 -4.85 57.63
CA SER A 376 -28.98 -6.18 58.04
C SER A 376 -30.46 -6.41 57.73
N THR A 377 -30.78 -7.48 56.99
CA THR A 377 -32.16 -7.96 56.82
C THR A 377 -32.21 -9.48 56.95
N SER A 378 -33.17 -9.98 57.72
CA SER A 378 -33.31 -11.38 58.12
C SER A 378 -34.52 -12.05 57.47
N THR A 379 -34.38 -13.31 57.04
CA THR A 379 -35.51 -14.25 56.93
C THR A 379 -35.08 -15.70 57.09
N SER A 380 -36.02 -16.58 57.42
CA SER A 380 -35.76 -17.84 58.14
C SER A 380 -35.66 -19.10 57.28
N SER A 381 -34.83 -20.01 57.78
CA SER A 381 -34.83 -21.49 57.65
C SER A 381 -35.97 -22.23 56.91
N THR A 382 -35.55 -23.22 56.12
CA THR A 382 -36.14 -24.58 56.10
C THR A 382 -35.01 -25.62 55.94
N THR A 383 -35.26 -26.86 56.39
CA THR A 383 -34.26 -27.95 56.45
C THR A 383 -34.56 -29.07 55.44
N THR A 384 -33.56 -29.89 55.08
CA THR A 384 -33.55 -31.38 55.25
C THR A 384 -32.43 -32.11 54.45
N SER A 385 -31.55 -32.81 55.19
CA SER A 385 -30.70 -33.99 54.86
C SER A 385 -29.80 -34.10 53.60
N LYS A 386 -28.47 -34.18 53.85
CA LYS A 386 -27.56 -35.35 53.63
C LYS A 386 -27.30 -35.90 52.18
N PRO A 387 -26.09 -36.41 51.82
CA PRO A 387 -24.71 -35.97 52.09
C PRO A 387 -23.81 -35.90 50.82
N THR A 388 -22.85 -34.96 50.76
CA THR A 388 -21.66 -35.13 49.90
C THR A 388 -20.43 -34.47 50.51
N THR A 389 -19.32 -35.19 50.63
CA THR A 389 -18.00 -34.59 50.92
C THR A 389 -17.41 -34.05 49.62
N ALA A 390 -17.39 -32.73 49.46
CA ALA A 390 -16.69 -32.06 48.38
C ALA A 390 -15.66 -31.10 48.98
N SER A 391 -14.37 -31.40 48.81
CA SER A 391 -13.30 -30.49 49.21
C SER A 391 -13.30 -29.25 48.32
N ALA A 392 -12.98 -28.09 48.87
CA ALA A 392 -12.89 -26.86 48.08
C ALA A 392 -11.66 -26.92 47.16
N THR A 393 -11.88 -26.99 45.85
CA THR A 393 -10.82 -26.90 44.85
C THR A 393 -10.22 -25.50 44.85
N GLN A 394 -9.13 -25.29 45.60
CA GLN A 394 -8.29 -24.12 45.41
C GLN A 394 -7.49 -24.26 44.11
N CYS A 395 -7.31 -23.13 43.42
CA CYS A 395 -6.43 -23.06 42.26
C CYS A 395 -4.96 -23.12 42.70
N VAL A 396 -4.10 -23.55 41.78
CA VAL A 396 -2.69 -23.81 42.09
C VAL A 396 -1.92 -22.50 42.21
N SER A 397 -1.00 -22.41 43.18
CA SER A 397 -0.08 -21.27 43.31
C SER A 397 0.89 -21.18 42.12
N ASP A 398 1.44 -19.98 41.88
CA ASP A 398 2.46 -19.69 40.86
C ASP A 398 3.47 -20.84 40.66
N TYR A 399 3.71 -21.20 39.39
CA TYR A 399 4.59 -22.28 38.94
C TYR A 399 4.18 -23.72 39.31
N GLY A 400 3.03 -23.95 39.95
CA GLY A 400 2.52 -25.30 40.22
C GLY A 400 1.84 -25.97 39.02
N GLN A 401 1.74 -27.30 39.05
CA GLN A 401 1.13 -28.09 37.97
C GLN A 401 -0.41 -28.04 38.03
N CYS A 402 -1.03 -27.50 36.97
CA CYS A 402 -2.49 -27.38 36.79
C CYS A 402 -3.07 -28.23 35.64
N GLY A 403 -2.34 -29.26 35.18
CA GLY A 403 -2.79 -30.13 34.09
C GLY A 403 -1.73 -31.12 33.58
N GLY A 404 -2.13 -31.99 32.64
CA GLY A 404 -1.25 -32.97 31.98
C GLY A 404 -1.97 -34.27 31.61
N VAL A 405 -1.36 -35.09 30.76
CA VAL A 405 -1.86 -36.45 30.48
C VAL A 405 -1.74 -37.29 31.75
N ASN A 406 -2.83 -37.95 32.15
CA ASN A 406 -2.97 -38.67 33.43
C ASN A 406 -2.85 -37.81 34.71
N TYR A 407 -2.92 -36.47 34.61
CA TYR A 407 -2.97 -35.61 35.80
C TYR A 407 -4.35 -35.64 36.46
N VAL A 408 -4.38 -35.75 37.80
CA VAL A 408 -5.61 -35.75 38.61
C VAL A 408 -5.44 -34.74 39.75
N GLY A 409 -5.94 -33.52 39.55
CA GLY A 409 -5.81 -32.40 40.49
C GLY A 409 -6.52 -31.15 39.97
N PRO A 410 -6.33 -29.97 40.61
CA PRO A 410 -6.95 -28.72 40.17
C PRO A 410 -6.57 -28.34 38.73
N ASN A 411 -7.57 -27.94 37.95
CA ASN A 411 -7.43 -27.52 36.55
C ASN A 411 -7.43 -25.99 36.36
N CYS A 412 -7.33 -25.23 37.45
CA CYS A 412 -7.11 -23.78 37.42
C CYS A 412 -5.71 -23.42 37.92
N CYS A 413 -4.98 -22.80 37.00
CA CYS A 413 -3.90 -21.85 37.20
C CYS A 413 -4.39 -20.48 36.68
#